data_AF-A0A327TTA2-F1
#
_entry.id   AF-A0A327TTA2-F1
#
_cell.length_a   1.000
_cell.length_b   1.000
_cell.length_c   1.000
_cell.angle_alpha   90.00
_cell.angle_beta   90.00
_cell.angle_gamma   90.00
#
_symmetry.space_group_name_H-M   'P 1'
#
loop_
_entity.id
_entity.type
_entity.pdbx_description
1 polymer ?
#
loop_
_entity_poly.entity_id
_entity_poly.type
_entity_poly.pdbx_seq_one_letter_code
_entity_poly.pdbx_strand_id
1 'polypeptide(L)'
;MSRHRLFALLAALALALGLAVLSPMASPASAATCASGWNSSSVYTGGMSASYQGHNWQAKWWTQGETPGAAQVWADLGTCGSGSGGGSGSCDYPAWAAGRAYVAGDIVKYTNGNYYKASHDNPGYDPTISTWYWDPYSCTGGGTDPGTPSGFVVSEAQFNQMFPGRSSFYTYSGLVAALKAYPGFANTGSDTVKKQEAAAFLANVSHETGGLVYVVEQNTANYPHYCDSSQPYGCPAGQAAYYGRGPIQLSWNFNYKAAGD
;
A
#
# COMPACT_ATOMS: atom_id res chain seq x y z
N MET A 1 50.97 -12.28 -96.43
CA MET A 1 50.15 -13.39 -96.97
C MET A 1 50.15 -14.54 -95.97
N SER A 2 48.97 -15.11 -95.68
CA SER A 2 48.69 -16.35 -94.92
C SER A 2 49.00 -16.33 -93.41
N ARG A 3 48.03 -16.06 -92.52
CA ARG A 3 46.94 -16.93 -91.98
C ARG A 3 47.39 -18.02 -91.00
N HIS A 4 46.83 -17.88 -89.78
CA HIS A 4 46.57 -18.88 -88.72
C HIS A 4 47.67 -19.16 -87.69
N ARG A 5 47.46 -18.64 -86.47
CA ARG A 5 47.23 -19.40 -85.21
C ARG A 5 47.01 -18.39 -84.07
N LEU A 6 45.75 -18.23 -83.64
CA LEU A 6 45.15 -18.77 -82.41
C LEU A 6 45.37 -17.88 -81.18
N PHE A 7 44.26 -17.23 -80.80
CA PHE A 7 43.82 -16.75 -79.48
C PHE A 7 44.67 -15.74 -78.71
N ALA A 8 44.20 -14.49 -78.77
CA ALA A 8 44.60 -13.41 -77.89
C ALA A 8 43.91 -13.53 -76.52
N LEU A 9 44.72 -13.34 -75.48
CA LEU A 9 44.35 -13.15 -74.08
C LEU A 9 43.38 -11.98 -73.90
N LEU A 10 42.49 -12.07 -72.92
CA LEU A 10 42.26 -11.02 -71.92
C LEU A 10 41.32 -11.53 -70.82
N ALA A 11 41.84 -11.55 -69.59
CA ALA A 11 41.08 -11.75 -68.37
C ALA A 11 40.23 -10.50 -68.08
N ALA A 12 38.95 -10.68 -67.75
CA ALA A 12 38.15 -9.66 -67.09
C ALA A 12 37.12 -10.32 -66.18
N LEU A 13 37.42 -10.26 -64.89
CA LEU A 13 36.61 -10.67 -63.76
C LEU A 13 35.44 -9.67 -63.62
N ALA A 14 34.21 -10.08 -63.91
CA ALA A 14 33.03 -9.25 -63.68
C ALA A 14 32.45 -9.52 -62.28
N LEU A 15 32.97 -8.81 -61.27
CA LEU A 15 32.27 -8.64 -60.00
C LEU A 15 31.17 -7.58 -60.18
N ALA A 16 29.91 -8.00 -60.23
CA ALA A 16 28.80 -7.08 -60.04
C ALA A 16 28.66 -6.76 -58.54
N LEU A 17 29.19 -5.61 -58.13
CA LEU A 17 28.84 -4.99 -56.86
C LEU A 17 27.41 -4.46 -56.94
N GLY A 18 26.46 -5.18 -56.34
CA GLY A 18 25.20 -4.59 -55.91
C GLY A 18 25.43 -3.76 -54.66
N LEU A 19 25.59 -2.44 -54.80
CA LEU A 19 25.62 -1.52 -53.67
C LEU A 19 24.18 -1.32 -53.17
N ALA A 20 23.73 -2.20 -52.27
CA ALA A 20 22.52 -1.92 -51.49
C ALA A 20 22.85 -0.80 -50.51
N VAL A 21 22.33 0.40 -50.75
CA VAL A 21 22.33 1.49 -49.78
C VAL A 21 21.45 1.07 -48.62
N LEU A 22 22.06 0.43 -47.63
CA LEU A 22 21.48 0.26 -46.29
C LEU A 22 21.47 1.65 -45.65
N SER A 23 20.42 2.44 -45.91
CA SER A 23 20.09 3.53 -45.00
C SER A 23 19.84 2.90 -43.62
N PRO A 24 20.57 3.28 -42.56
CA PRO A 24 20.17 2.89 -41.22
C PRO A 24 18.81 3.54 -40.99
N MET A 25 17.77 2.72 -40.94
CA MET A 25 16.48 3.12 -40.40
C MET A 25 16.78 3.45 -38.95
N ALA A 26 16.91 4.74 -38.62
CA ALA A 26 16.98 5.15 -37.24
C ALA A 26 15.65 4.72 -36.61
N SER A 27 15.69 3.64 -35.83
CA SER A 27 14.56 3.26 -34.98
C SER A 27 14.16 4.51 -34.19
N PRO A 28 12.86 4.84 -34.06
CA PRO A 28 12.48 5.89 -33.13
C PRO A 28 13.03 5.47 -31.77
N ALA A 29 13.95 6.27 -31.21
CA ALA A 29 14.39 6.07 -29.85
C ALA A 29 13.15 6.28 -28.97
N SER A 30 12.61 5.19 -28.43
CA SER A 30 11.52 5.27 -27.49
C SER A 30 11.94 6.17 -26.34
N ALA A 31 11.21 7.25 -26.11
CA ALA A 31 11.46 8.14 -24.98
C ALA A 31 11.49 7.32 -23.69
N ALA A 32 12.43 7.63 -22.79
CA ALA A 32 12.54 6.94 -21.50
C ALA A 32 11.19 7.02 -20.75
N THR A 33 10.85 6.01 -19.95
CA THR A 33 9.63 6.07 -19.13
C THR A 33 9.71 7.25 -18.16
N CYS A 34 8.63 8.00 -18.00
CA CYS A 34 8.60 9.10 -17.04
C CYS A 34 8.77 8.60 -15.60
N ALA A 35 9.62 9.29 -14.83
CA ALA A 35 9.69 9.18 -13.37
C ALA A 35 8.36 9.65 -12.74
N SER A 36 8.22 9.47 -11.43
CA SER A 36 7.09 10.03 -10.68
C SER A 36 6.97 11.54 -10.89
N GLY A 37 5.74 12.05 -10.96
CA GLY A 37 5.50 13.47 -11.22
C GLY A 37 6.10 14.37 -10.14
N TRP A 38 6.71 15.48 -10.55
CA TRP A 38 7.23 16.49 -9.62
C TRP A 38 6.12 17.05 -8.74
N ASN A 39 6.40 17.19 -7.44
CA ASN A 39 5.51 17.72 -6.43
C ASN A 39 6.21 18.87 -5.69
N SER A 40 5.60 20.05 -5.67
CA SER A 40 6.15 21.24 -5.02
C SER A 40 6.37 21.09 -3.51
N SER A 41 5.65 20.18 -2.85
CA SER A 41 5.78 19.95 -1.42
C SER A 41 6.81 18.87 -1.07
N SER A 42 7.27 18.09 -2.05
CA SER A 42 8.26 17.02 -1.84
C SER A 42 9.68 17.56 -1.72
N VAL A 43 10.50 16.86 -0.94
CA VAL A 43 11.93 17.16 -0.80
C VAL A 43 12.71 16.25 -1.74
N TYR A 44 13.54 16.84 -2.60
CA TYR A 44 14.42 16.11 -3.50
C TYR A 44 15.87 16.34 -3.12
N THR A 45 16.63 15.28 -2.88
CA THR A 45 18.07 15.35 -2.62
C THR A 45 18.87 15.02 -3.89
N GLY A 46 20.17 15.32 -3.87
CA GLY A 46 21.05 15.07 -5.00
C GLY A 46 20.95 13.63 -5.52
N GLY A 47 20.71 13.48 -6.82
CA GLY A 47 20.51 12.20 -7.52
C GLY A 47 19.04 11.76 -7.66
N MET A 48 18.09 12.34 -6.92
CA MET A 48 16.67 12.00 -7.05
C MET A 48 16.07 12.49 -8.36
N SER A 49 15.13 11.75 -8.94
CA SER A 49 14.49 12.10 -10.22
C SER A 49 12.99 12.35 -10.10
N ALA A 50 12.46 13.25 -10.93
CA ALA A 50 11.03 13.53 -11.07
C ALA A 50 10.68 13.85 -12.53
N SER A 51 9.45 13.58 -12.97
CA SER A 51 8.95 14.01 -14.27
C SER A 51 8.19 15.33 -14.18
N TYR A 52 8.44 16.22 -15.13
CA TYR A 52 7.74 17.50 -15.24
C TYR A 52 7.71 17.94 -16.70
N GLN A 53 6.51 18.30 -17.18
CA GLN A 53 6.26 18.74 -18.57
C GLN A 53 6.81 17.78 -19.64
N GLY A 54 6.69 16.47 -19.43
CA GLY A 54 7.12 15.46 -20.41
C GLY A 54 8.63 15.24 -20.47
N HIS A 55 9.39 15.71 -19.47
CA HIS A 55 10.81 15.46 -19.30
C HIS A 55 11.07 14.79 -17.96
N ASN A 56 12.11 13.96 -17.90
CA ASN A 56 12.68 13.51 -16.64
C ASN A 56 13.75 14.48 -16.17
N TRP A 57 13.76 14.78 -14.88
CA TRP A 57 14.68 15.71 -14.25
C TRP A 57 15.37 15.03 -13.08
N GLN A 58 16.63 15.36 -12.83
CA GLN A 58 17.39 14.90 -11.67
C GLN A 58 17.83 16.08 -10.80
N ALA A 59 17.55 16.03 -9.51
CA ALA A 59 18.03 17.02 -8.55
C ALA A 59 19.55 16.88 -8.40
N LYS A 60 20.28 17.98 -8.51
CA LYS A 60 21.74 18.03 -8.33
C LYS A 60 22.13 18.10 -6.85
N TRP A 61 21.25 18.68 -6.03
CA TRP A 61 21.38 18.83 -4.57
C TRP A 61 19.98 18.97 -3.95
N TRP A 62 19.92 19.21 -2.64
CA TRP A 62 18.67 19.38 -1.91
C TRP A 62 17.80 20.51 -2.48
N THR A 63 16.52 20.25 -2.71
CA THR A 63 15.50 21.23 -3.14
C THR A 63 14.11 20.84 -2.66
N GLN A 64 13.26 21.84 -2.44
CA GLN A 64 11.83 21.71 -2.17
C GLN A 64 11.12 22.90 -2.81
N GLY A 65 10.03 22.65 -3.54
CA GLY A 65 9.23 23.71 -4.16
C GLY A 65 9.82 24.35 -5.43
N GLU A 66 11.08 24.09 -5.77
CA GLU A 66 11.68 24.64 -6.99
C GLU A 66 11.29 23.82 -8.23
N THR A 67 10.66 24.47 -9.21
CA THR A 67 10.10 23.81 -10.39
C THR A 67 11.20 23.35 -11.38
N PRO A 68 11.17 22.09 -11.86
CA PRO A 68 12.08 21.61 -12.89
C PRO A 68 11.96 22.42 -14.19
N GLY A 69 13.10 22.68 -14.83
CA GLY A 69 13.20 23.57 -15.99
C GLY A 69 13.28 25.07 -15.67
N ALA A 70 12.88 25.49 -14.47
CA ALA A 70 13.02 26.89 -14.02
C ALA A 70 14.24 27.11 -13.10
N ALA A 71 14.63 26.09 -12.32
CA ALA A 71 15.71 26.19 -11.34
C ALA A 71 16.93 25.35 -11.72
N GLN A 72 18.13 25.87 -11.44
CA GLN A 72 19.41 25.21 -11.77
C GLN A 72 19.64 23.91 -11.00
N VAL A 73 18.90 23.68 -9.91
CA VAL A 73 18.96 22.44 -9.13
C VAL A 73 18.53 21.22 -9.94
N TRP A 74 17.76 21.39 -11.02
CA TRP A 74 17.32 20.29 -11.86
C TRP A 74 18.21 20.13 -13.10
N ALA A 75 18.73 18.93 -13.30
CA ALA A 75 19.34 18.49 -14.55
C ALA A 75 18.29 17.82 -15.42
N ASP A 76 18.09 18.30 -16.64
CA ASP A 76 17.21 17.66 -17.63
C ASP A 76 17.86 16.34 -18.11
N LEU A 77 17.13 15.24 -17.99
CA LEU A 77 17.52 13.92 -18.48
C LEU A 77 16.88 13.58 -19.83
N GLY A 78 16.16 14.52 -20.43
CA GLY A 78 15.51 14.41 -21.72
C GLY A 78 14.02 14.08 -21.64
N THR A 79 13.40 14.07 -22.81
CA THR A 79 11.98 13.76 -22.98
C THR A 79 11.66 12.37 -22.46
N CYS A 80 10.59 12.27 -21.69
CA CYS A 80 10.03 11.02 -21.24
C CYS A 80 8.66 10.79 -21.85
N GLY A 81 8.36 9.54 -22.18
CA GLY A 81 7.07 9.13 -22.73
C GLY A 81 6.22 8.45 -21.67
N SER A 82 4.90 8.49 -21.87
CA SER A 82 3.99 7.51 -21.26
C SER A 82 4.30 6.14 -21.85
N GLY A 83 5.36 5.49 -21.41
CA GLY A 83 5.40 4.05 -21.45
C GLY A 83 4.13 3.59 -20.73
N SER A 84 3.29 2.79 -21.40
CA SER A 84 2.08 2.20 -20.84
C SER A 84 2.38 1.53 -19.50
N GLY A 85 2.28 2.32 -18.44
CA GLY A 85 2.50 1.98 -17.03
C GLY A 85 1.47 2.73 -16.19
N GLY A 86 0.28 2.91 -16.76
CA GLY A 86 -0.90 3.43 -16.10
C GLY A 86 -1.77 2.27 -15.65
N GLY A 87 -1.63 1.94 -14.37
CA GLY A 87 -2.51 1.14 -13.52
C GLY A 87 -3.73 0.48 -14.15
N SER A 88 -3.59 -0.82 -14.42
CA SER A 88 -4.68 -1.76 -14.19
C SER A 88 -4.10 -3.02 -13.56
N GLY A 89 -4.65 -3.44 -12.42
CA GLY A 89 -4.76 -4.86 -12.14
C GLY A 89 -3.56 -5.64 -11.58
N SER A 90 -2.33 -5.32 -11.97
CA SER A 90 -1.23 -6.29 -11.83
C SER A 90 -0.24 -5.94 -10.72
N CYS A 91 0.13 -6.96 -9.95
CA CYS A 91 1.07 -6.90 -8.84
C CYS A 91 2.51 -7.03 -9.26
N ASP A 92 2.88 -6.16 -10.19
CA ASP A 92 4.21 -6.11 -10.76
C ASP A 92 4.90 -4.82 -10.32
N TYR A 93 5.45 -4.85 -9.10
CA TYR A 93 6.17 -3.74 -8.49
C TYR A 93 7.67 -4.09 -8.35
N PRO A 94 8.57 -3.10 -8.52
CA PRO A 94 10.00 -3.32 -8.44
C PRO A 94 10.42 -3.85 -7.08
N ALA A 95 11.46 -4.69 -7.05
CA ALA A 95 12.06 -5.12 -5.79
C ALA A 95 12.67 -3.93 -5.02
N TRP A 96 12.57 -3.96 -3.69
CA TRP A 96 13.25 -3.02 -2.83
C TRP A 96 14.77 -3.18 -2.96
N ALA A 97 15.50 -2.07 -2.94
CA ALA A 97 16.93 -1.99 -3.06
C ALA A 97 17.48 -1.14 -1.91
N ALA A 98 18.43 -1.70 -1.15
CA ALA A 98 19.04 -1.03 -0.01
C ALA A 98 19.73 0.28 -0.44
N GLY A 99 19.51 1.36 0.31
CA GLY A 99 20.13 2.68 0.05
C GLY A 99 19.59 3.43 -1.16
N ARG A 100 18.58 2.89 -1.86
CA ARG A 100 17.85 3.62 -2.91
C ARG A 100 16.83 4.53 -2.26
N ALA A 101 16.80 5.81 -2.66
CA ALA A 101 15.74 6.71 -2.25
C ALA A 101 14.41 6.37 -2.94
N TYR A 102 13.31 6.48 -2.19
CA TYR A 102 11.94 6.26 -2.63
C TYR A 102 11.10 7.48 -2.28
N VAL A 103 10.27 7.95 -3.20
CA VAL A 103 9.36 9.08 -2.93
C VAL A 103 8.04 8.58 -2.38
N ALA A 104 7.33 9.41 -1.62
CA ALA A 104 6.00 9.06 -1.13
C ALA A 104 5.08 8.61 -2.30
N GLY A 105 4.51 7.42 -2.17
CA GLY A 105 3.71 6.78 -3.21
C GLY A 105 4.37 5.57 -3.88
N ASP A 106 5.70 5.48 -3.87
CA ASP A 106 6.44 4.37 -4.47
C ASP A 106 6.07 3.04 -3.82
N ILE A 107 5.83 2.00 -4.62
CA ILE A 107 5.53 0.65 -4.12
C ILE A 107 6.67 -0.28 -4.51
N VAL A 108 7.14 -1.06 -3.54
CA VAL A 108 8.21 -2.03 -3.72
C VAL A 108 7.80 -3.40 -3.21
N LYS A 109 8.33 -4.46 -3.84
CA LYS A 109 8.34 -5.81 -3.27
C LYS A 109 9.56 -5.97 -2.39
N TYR A 110 9.36 -6.19 -1.09
CA TYR A 110 10.45 -6.38 -0.15
C TYR A 110 10.92 -7.84 -0.11
N THR A 111 12.08 -8.09 0.51
CA THR A 111 12.76 -9.41 0.53
C THR A 111 11.93 -10.50 1.20
N ASN A 112 11.00 -10.13 2.10
CA ASN A 112 10.03 -11.04 2.71
C ASN A 112 8.86 -11.44 1.79
N GLY A 113 8.85 -10.95 0.55
CA GLY A 113 7.81 -11.21 -0.45
C GLY A 113 6.58 -10.29 -0.35
N ASN A 114 6.48 -9.45 0.67
CA ASN A 114 5.38 -8.49 0.84
C ASN A 114 5.64 -7.20 0.07
N TYR A 115 4.58 -6.44 -0.20
CA TYR A 115 4.69 -5.13 -0.83
C TYR A 115 4.56 -4.03 0.21
N TYR A 116 5.26 -2.92 -0.03
CA TYR A 116 5.26 -1.75 0.82
C TYR A 116 5.17 -0.50 -0.03
N LYS A 117 4.34 0.45 0.40
CA LYS A 117 4.19 1.76 -0.19
C LYS A 117 4.94 2.77 0.67
N ALA A 118 5.80 3.59 0.07
CA ALA A 118 6.45 4.68 0.76
C ALA A 118 5.37 5.70 1.16
N SER A 119 5.21 5.96 2.45
CA SER A 119 4.22 6.93 2.96
C SER A 119 4.80 8.34 3.04
N HIS A 120 6.12 8.41 3.10
CA HIS A 120 6.92 9.64 3.09
C HIS A 120 8.17 9.42 2.23
N ASP A 121 8.82 10.51 1.82
CA ASP A 121 10.10 10.45 1.12
C ASP A 121 11.12 9.71 2.00
N ASN A 122 11.68 8.64 1.45
CA ASN A 122 12.51 7.69 2.17
C ASN A 122 13.90 7.61 1.54
N PRO A 123 14.99 7.94 2.27
CA PRO A 123 16.36 7.88 1.77
C PRO A 123 16.92 6.45 1.59
N GLY A 124 16.09 5.41 1.65
CA GLY A 124 16.47 4.00 1.47
C GLY A 124 16.47 3.17 2.74
N TYR A 125 15.75 3.63 3.77
CA TYR A 125 15.45 2.84 4.95
C TYR A 125 14.60 1.62 4.61
N ASP A 126 14.76 0.59 5.43
CA ASP A 126 14.15 -0.71 5.27
C ASP A 126 12.63 -0.70 5.58
N PRO A 127 11.79 -1.29 4.70
CA PRO A 127 10.34 -1.49 4.89
C PRO A 127 9.89 -2.13 6.20
N THR A 128 10.75 -2.86 6.88
CA THR A 128 10.42 -3.55 8.13
C THR A 128 10.94 -2.84 9.37
N ILE A 129 11.87 -1.90 9.22
CA ILE A 129 12.48 -1.18 10.35
C ILE A 129 11.68 0.08 10.71
N SER A 130 11.09 0.74 9.71
CA SER A 130 10.39 2.01 9.94
C SER A 130 9.03 2.04 9.28
N THR A 131 7.99 1.98 10.12
CA THR A 131 6.60 2.22 9.74
C THR A 131 6.31 3.70 9.45
N TRP A 132 7.26 4.60 9.69
CA TRP A 132 7.14 6.01 9.29
C TRP A 132 7.34 6.18 7.79
N TYR A 133 8.35 5.51 7.23
CA TYR A 133 8.65 5.63 5.80
C TYR A 133 7.84 4.67 4.94
N TRP A 134 7.38 3.55 5.48
CA TRP A 134 6.71 2.49 4.73
C TRP A 134 5.41 2.02 5.38
N ASP A 135 4.35 1.97 4.58
CA ASP A 135 3.12 1.25 4.90
C ASP A 135 3.05 -0.08 4.14
N PRO A 136 2.57 -1.18 4.75
CA PRO A 136 2.25 -2.40 4.04
C PRO A 136 1.23 -2.14 2.92
N TYR A 137 1.51 -2.67 1.73
CA TYR A 137 0.69 -2.54 0.55
C TYR A 137 0.12 -3.90 0.15
N SER A 138 -1.20 -3.99 0.05
CA SER A 138 -1.88 -5.14 -0.53
C SER A 138 -2.14 -4.87 -1.98
N CYS A 139 -1.76 -5.84 -2.78
CA CYS A 139 -1.72 -5.69 -4.19
C CYS A 139 -3.00 -6.31 -4.78
N THR A 140 -4.04 -5.49 -4.91
CA THR A 140 -5.33 -5.91 -5.47
C THR A 140 -5.64 -5.03 -6.67
N GLY A 141 -5.33 -5.58 -7.83
CA GLY A 141 -5.89 -5.13 -9.09
C GLY A 141 -7.41 -5.11 -9.07
N GLY A 142 -7.99 -4.17 -9.81
CA GLY A 142 -9.44 -4.03 -9.99
C GLY A 142 -10.15 -5.38 -10.10
N GLY A 143 -10.83 -5.73 -9.03
CA GLY A 143 -11.54 -6.97 -8.83
C GLY A 143 -12.14 -6.87 -7.45
N THR A 144 -13.47 -6.80 -7.40
CA THR A 144 -14.24 -6.94 -6.17
C THR A 144 -13.72 -8.15 -5.41
N ASP A 145 -12.98 -7.91 -4.32
CA ASP A 145 -12.69 -8.92 -3.32
C ASP A 145 -14.03 -9.38 -2.73
N PRO A 146 -14.42 -10.66 -2.84
CA PRO A 146 -15.62 -11.16 -2.22
C PRO A 146 -15.33 -11.32 -0.72
N GLY A 147 -15.34 -10.22 0.04
CA GLY A 147 -15.22 -10.31 1.49
C GLY A 147 -14.80 -9.07 2.25
N THR A 148 -14.39 -7.97 1.61
CA THR A 148 -14.24 -6.68 2.30
C THR A 148 -15.54 -5.90 2.13
N PRO A 149 -16.46 -5.86 3.12
CA PRO A 149 -17.56 -4.90 3.06
C PRO A 149 -16.90 -3.52 3.11
N SER A 150 -17.15 -2.74 2.07
CA SER A 150 -16.71 -1.36 1.87
C SER A 150 -16.27 -0.63 3.16
N GLY A 151 -14.96 -0.48 3.36
CA GLY A 151 -14.41 0.60 4.21
C GLY A 151 -13.74 0.21 5.53
N PHE A 152 -13.72 -1.05 5.98
CA PHE A 152 -12.95 -1.41 7.19
C PHE A 152 -11.50 -1.81 6.86
N VAL A 153 -10.54 -1.34 7.67
CA VAL A 153 -9.10 -1.54 7.45
C VAL A 153 -8.56 -2.90 7.87
N VAL A 154 -9.36 -3.73 8.54
CA VAL A 154 -9.03 -5.10 8.90
C VAL A 154 -9.93 -6.03 8.10
N SER A 155 -9.35 -6.90 7.27
CA SER A 155 -10.12 -7.88 6.49
C SER A 155 -10.61 -9.05 7.33
N GLU A 156 -11.57 -9.82 6.80
CA GLU A 156 -12.06 -11.03 7.48
C GLU A 156 -10.94 -12.05 7.71
N ALA A 157 -10.03 -12.21 6.73
CA ALA A 157 -8.88 -13.10 6.87
C ALA A 157 -7.95 -12.65 8.01
N GLN A 158 -7.68 -11.34 8.13
CA GLN A 158 -6.90 -10.80 9.24
C GLN A 158 -7.60 -10.98 10.58
N PHE A 159 -8.92 -10.73 10.65
CA PHE A 159 -9.71 -10.98 11.85
C PHE A 159 -9.66 -12.45 12.29
N ASN A 160 -9.81 -13.39 11.34
CA ASN A 160 -9.68 -14.83 11.60
C ASN A 160 -8.26 -15.20 12.08
N GLN A 161 -7.22 -14.56 11.53
CA GLN A 161 -5.84 -14.75 11.97
C GLN A 161 -5.58 -14.20 13.38
N MET A 162 -6.15 -13.05 13.73
CA MET A 162 -6.05 -12.46 15.08
C MET A 162 -6.78 -13.30 16.13
N PHE A 163 -7.89 -13.94 15.76
CA PHE A 163 -8.77 -14.65 16.68
C PHE A 163 -9.08 -16.09 16.21
N PRO A 164 -8.08 -16.99 16.18
CA PRO A 164 -8.24 -18.35 15.65
C PRO A 164 -9.09 -19.25 16.55
N GLY A 165 -9.18 -18.96 17.85
CA GLY A 165 -9.92 -19.75 18.83
C GLY A 165 -11.24 -19.13 19.30
N ARG A 166 -11.71 -18.05 18.64
CA ARG A 166 -12.88 -17.31 19.10
C ARG A 166 -14.15 -18.17 19.16
N SER A 167 -15.05 -17.78 20.06
CA SER A 167 -16.43 -18.25 20.04
C SER A 167 -17.12 -17.86 18.73
N SER A 168 -17.95 -18.76 18.20
CA SER A 168 -18.76 -18.52 16.99
C SER A 168 -19.76 -17.37 17.15
N PHE A 169 -20.02 -16.92 18.38
CA PHE A 169 -20.78 -15.71 18.69
C PHE A 169 -20.14 -14.45 18.08
N TYR A 170 -18.80 -14.35 18.10
CA TYR A 170 -18.09 -13.19 17.59
C TYR A 170 -17.81 -13.35 16.09
N THR A 171 -18.70 -12.79 15.28
CA THR A 171 -18.58 -12.82 13.82
C THR A 171 -17.93 -11.55 13.28
N TYR A 172 -17.15 -11.69 12.21
CA TYR A 172 -16.59 -10.54 11.49
C TYR A 172 -17.70 -9.65 10.92
N SER A 173 -18.76 -10.26 10.38
CA SER A 173 -19.94 -9.53 9.89
C SER A 173 -20.63 -8.72 11.00
N GLY A 174 -20.69 -9.24 12.24
CA GLY A 174 -21.18 -8.52 13.40
C GLY A 174 -20.34 -7.28 13.74
N LEU A 175 -19.00 -7.42 13.72
CA LEU A 175 -18.09 -6.29 13.91
C LEU A 175 -18.30 -5.22 12.82
N VAL A 176 -18.31 -5.62 11.54
CA VAL A 176 -18.47 -4.67 10.44
C VAL A 176 -19.84 -3.97 10.47
N ALA A 177 -20.89 -4.67 10.88
CA ALA A 177 -22.21 -4.06 11.07
C ALA A 177 -22.18 -2.98 12.17
N ALA A 178 -21.43 -3.20 13.26
CA ALA A 178 -21.31 -2.27 14.38
C ALA A 178 -20.54 -0.98 14.03
N LEU A 179 -19.64 -1.01 13.04
CA LEU A 179 -18.89 0.18 12.58
C LEU A 179 -19.82 1.34 12.18
N LYS A 180 -21.04 1.03 11.72
CA LYS A 180 -22.03 2.04 11.33
C LYS A 180 -22.46 2.94 12.49
N ALA A 181 -22.39 2.46 13.74
CA ALA A 181 -22.71 3.25 14.92
C ALA A 181 -21.62 4.29 15.24
N TYR A 182 -20.38 4.08 14.76
CA TYR A 182 -19.22 4.92 15.04
C TYR A 182 -18.45 5.23 13.74
N PRO A 183 -18.97 6.10 12.86
CA PRO A 183 -18.42 6.30 11.50
C PRO A 183 -16.99 6.86 11.46
N GLY A 184 -16.50 7.44 12.57
CA GLY A 184 -15.12 7.92 12.70
C GLY A 184 -14.12 6.84 13.15
N PHE A 185 -14.61 5.74 13.75
CA PHE A 185 -13.77 4.68 14.28
C PHE A 185 -13.03 3.95 13.16
N ALA A 186 -11.71 3.85 13.28
CA ALA A 186 -10.81 3.27 12.27
C ALA A 186 -11.01 3.86 10.87
N ASN A 187 -11.50 5.11 10.80
CA ASN A 187 -11.81 5.81 9.56
C ASN A 187 -11.36 7.28 9.59
N THR A 188 -10.63 7.69 10.63
CA THR A 188 -10.12 9.06 10.79
C THR A 188 -8.60 9.08 10.65
N GLY A 189 -8.05 10.08 9.96
CA GLY A 189 -6.60 10.23 9.77
C GLY A 189 -6.02 9.40 8.61
N SER A 190 -4.71 9.17 8.64
CA SER A 190 -4.02 8.34 7.65
C SER A 190 -4.39 6.86 7.80
N ASP A 191 -4.12 6.06 6.77
CA ASP A 191 -4.38 4.62 6.82
C ASP A 191 -3.57 3.93 7.94
N THR A 192 -2.37 4.44 8.25
CA THR A 192 -1.58 3.99 9.41
C THR A 192 -2.34 4.21 10.72
N VAL A 193 -2.91 5.40 10.93
CA VAL A 193 -3.68 5.73 12.15
C VAL A 193 -4.93 4.87 12.25
N LYS A 194 -5.66 4.69 11.14
CA LYS A 194 -6.85 3.82 11.09
C LYS A 194 -6.52 2.38 11.48
N LYS A 195 -5.43 1.83 10.94
CA LYS A 195 -4.97 0.47 11.26
C LYS A 195 -4.50 0.37 12.72
N GLN A 196 -3.82 1.38 13.23
CA GLN A 196 -3.40 1.44 14.64
C GLN A 196 -4.61 1.49 15.58
N GLU A 197 -5.61 2.31 15.29
CA GLU A 197 -6.85 2.39 16.07
C GLU A 197 -7.60 1.03 16.07
N ALA A 198 -7.78 0.43 14.89
CA ALA A 198 -8.41 -0.88 14.77
C ALA A 198 -7.63 -1.96 15.53
N ALA A 199 -6.29 -1.97 15.41
CA ALA A 199 -5.44 -2.90 16.14
C ALA A 199 -5.48 -2.69 17.66
N ALA A 200 -5.46 -1.43 18.12
CA ALA A 200 -5.54 -1.10 19.54
C ALA A 200 -6.87 -1.54 20.14
N PHE A 201 -7.98 -1.29 19.45
CA PHE A 201 -9.30 -1.77 19.87
C PHE A 201 -9.34 -3.30 19.94
N LEU A 202 -8.97 -3.99 18.86
CA LEU A 202 -9.01 -5.45 18.80
C LEU A 202 -8.06 -6.12 19.79
N ALA A 203 -6.91 -5.50 20.10
CA ALA A 203 -5.98 -6.00 21.10
C ALA A 203 -6.55 -5.92 22.52
N ASN A 204 -7.20 -4.81 22.89
CA ASN A 204 -7.88 -4.71 24.19
C ASN A 204 -9.06 -5.70 24.27
N VAL A 205 -9.86 -5.81 23.20
CA VAL A 205 -10.92 -6.82 23.11
C VAL A 205 -10.36 -8.23 23.31
N SER A 206 -9.22 -8.54 22.70
CA SER A 206 -8.52 -9.81 22.91
C SER A 206 -8.16 -10.03 24.38
N HIS A 207 -7.62 -9.01 25.04
CA HIS A 207 -7.24 -9.08 26.45
C HIS A 207 -8.44 -9.35 27.36
N GLU A 208 -9.54 -8.61 27.19
CA GLU A 208 -10.74 -8.71 28.04
C GLU A 208 -11.48 -10.04 27.90
N THR A 209 -11.38 -10.68 26.74
CA THR A 209 -12.20 -11.87 26.40
C THR A 209 -11.39 -13.16 26.23
N GLY A 210 -10.08 -13.10 26.45
CA GLY A 210 -9.17 -14.23 26.18
C GLY A 210 -9.12 -14.59 24.69
N GLY A 211 -9.00 -13.60 23.81
CA GLY A 211 -8.99 -13.80 22.36
C GLY A 211 -10.37 -14.12 21.79
N LEU A 212 -11.42 -13.47 22.31
CA LEU A 212 -12.82 -13.68 21.94
C LEU A 212 -13.33 -15.10 22.24
N VAL A 213 -12.68 -15.83 23.14
CA VAL A 213 -13.16 -17.16 23.58
C VAL A 213 -14.40 -16.99 24.47
N TYR A 214 -14.40 -15.99 25.35
CA TYR A 214 -15.46 -15.80 26.33
C TYR A 214 -16.46 -14.72 25.91
N VAL A 215 -17.75 -15.05 26.02
CA VAL A 215 -18.87 -14.12 25.73
C VAL A 215 -19.38 -13.45 27.01
N VAL A 216 -19.25 -14.15 28.14
CA VAL A 216 -19.69 -13.70 29.46
C VAL A 216 -18.56 -13.87 30.47
N GLU A 217 -18.58 -13.10 31.54
CA GLU A 217 -17.69 -13.27 32.68
C GLU A 217 -17.73 -14.72 33.20
N GLN A 218 -16.56 -15.28 33.53
CA GLN A 218 -16.47 -16.69 33.90
C GLN A 218 -16.84 -16.95 35.37
N ASN A 219 -16.53 -16.02 36.27
CA ASN A 219 -16.82 -16.20 37.68
C ASN A 219 -18.27 -15.82 38.02
N THR A 220 -19.17 -16.78 37.90
CA THR A 220 -20.61 -16.58 38.16
C THR A 220 -20.92 -16.13 39.59
N ALA A 221 -20.02 -16.39 40.56
CA ALA A 221 -20.20 -15.92 41.94
C ALA A 221 -20.16 -14.38 42.03
N ASN A 222 -19.48 -13.71 41.09
CA ASN A 222 -19.38 -12.25 41.06
C ASN A 222 -20.61 -11.56 40.46
N TYR A 223 -21.50 -12.29 39.79
CA TYR A 223 -22.60 -11.69 39.03
C TYR A 223 -23.48 -10.73 39.85
N PRO A 224 -23.81 -10.99 41.14
CA PRO A 224 -24.59 -10.08 41.96
C PRO A 224 -23.90 -8.76 42.34
N HIS A 225 -22.59 -8.58 42.06
CA HIS A 225 -21.83 -7.40 42.43
C HIS A 225 -22.12 -6.17 41.55
N TYR A 226 -22.55 -6.39 40.31
CA TYR A 226 -22.64 -5.35 39.29
C TYR A 226 -23.96 -4.57 39.29
N CYS A 227 -24.67 -4.57 40.41
CA CYS A 227 -25.88 -3.79 40.61
C CYS A 227 -25.60 -2.65 41.58
N ASP A 228 -25.45 -1.44 41.05
CA ASP A 228 -25.42 -0.23 41.87
C ASP A 228 -26.86 0.19 42.21
N SER A 229 -27.27 -0.07 43.45
CA SER A 229 -28.59 0.26 43.97
C SER A 229 -28.80 1.75 44.25
N SER A 230 -27.74 2.57 44.18
CA SER A 230 -27.86 4.03 44.30
C SER A 230 -28.40 4.69 43.03
N GLN A 231 -28.37 3.99 41.89
CA GLN A 231 -28.92 4.48 40.64
C GLN A 231 -30.45 4.55 40.71
N PRO A 232 -31.08 5.66 40.27
CA PRO A 232 -32.54 5.85 40.42
C PRO A 232 -33.37 4.85 39.60
N TYR A 233 -32.80 4.29 38.52
CA TYR A 233 -33.42 3.23 37.71
C TYR A 233 -33.16 1.82 38.26
N GLY A 234 -32.33 1.68 39.30
CA GLY A 234 -32.03 0.41 39.94
C GLY A 234 -31.51 -0.66 38.98
N CYS A 235 -31.97 -1.90 39.18
CA CYS A 235 -31.52 -3.10 38.48
C CYS A 235 -32.72 -3.91 37.95
N PRO A 236 -33.48 -3.39 36.97
CA PRO A 236 -34.75 -3.97 36.52
C PRO A 236 -34.62 -5.39 35.94
N ALA A 237 -33.47 -5.71 35.33
CA ALA A 237 -33.18 -7.06 34.84
C ALA A 237 -32.81 -8.08 35.95
N GLY A 238 -32.72 -7.63 37.21
CA GLY A 238 -32.30 -8.43 38.37
C GLY A 238 -30.92 -8.05 38.89
N GLN A 239 -30.66 -8.32 40.18
CA GLN A 239 -29.40 -7.95 40.84
C GLN A 239 -28.16 -8.62 40.20
N ALA A 240 -28.30 -9.86 39.73
CA ALA A 240 -27.21 -10.63 39.12
C ALA A 240 -27.20 -10.57 37.59
N ALA A 241 -27.79 -9.52 36.98
CA ALA A 241 -27.99 -9.44 35.54
C ALA A 241 -26.99 -8.53 34.79
N TYR A 242 -26.09 -7.83 35.49
CA TYR A 242 -25.22 -6.80 34.91
C TYR A 242 -23.73 -7.16 34.91
N TYR A 243 -23.42 -8.46 34.96
CA TYR A 243 -22.07 -9.00 34.82
C TYR A 243 -21.46 -8.74 33.45
N GLY A 244 -20.15 -8.97 33.32
CA GLY A 244 -19.38 -8.71 32.10
C GLY A 244 -19.89 -9.50 30.90
N ARG A 245 -20.16 -8.80 29.79
CA ARG A 245 -20.53 -9.42 28.50
C ARG A 245 -19.85 -8.76 27.31
N GLY A 246 -19.64 -9.55 26.27
CA GLY A 246 -19.23 -9.07 24.96
C GLY A 246 -17.77 -8.61 24.90
N PRO A 247 -17.39 -7.89 23.83
CA PRO A 247 -15.99 -7.69 23.45
C PRO A 247 -15.19 -6.83 24.44
N ILE A 248 -15.87 -6.01 25.25
CA ILE A 248 -15.25 -5.15 26.26
C ILE A 248 -15.69 -5.53 27.69
N GLN A 249 -16.32 -6.71 27.85
CA GLN A 249 -16.85 -7.17 29.13
C GLN A 249 -17.71 -6.11 29.85
N LEU A 250 -18.68 -5.53 29.12
CA LEU A 250 -19.58 -4.48 29.63
C LEU A 250 -20.22 -4.96 30.93
N SER A 251 -20.02 -4.18 32.00
CA SER A 251 -20.41 -4.52 33.37
C SER A 251 -21.03 -3.31 34.05
N TRP A 252 -21.84 -3.53 35.08
CA TRP A 252 -22.58 -2.52 35.86
C TRP A 252 -23.85 -1.96 35.21
N ASN A 253 -24.95 -1.94 35.97
CA ASN A 253 -26.24 -1.41 35.54
C ASN A 253 -26.18 0.00 34.92
N PHE A 254 -25.34 0.89 35.46
CA PHE A 254 -25.17 2.23 34.89
C PHE A 254 -24.47 2.26 33.53
N ASN A 255 -23.50 1.37 33.27
CA ASN A 255 -22.86 1.28 31.96
C ASN A 255 -23.79 0.63 30.93
N TYR A 256 -24.57 -0.38 31.34
CA TYR A 256 -25.62 -0.96 30.47
C TYR A 256 -26.66 0.09 30.10
N LYS A 257 -27.07 0.94 31.05
CA LYS A 257 -27.97 2.07 30.78
C LYS A 257 -27.33 3.06 29.81
N ALA A 258 -26.12 3.52 30.09
CA ALA A 258 -25.43 4.51 29.26
C ALA A 258 -25.11 4.01 27.84
N ALA A 259 -24.84 2.72 27.66
CA ALA A 259 -24.60 2.13 26.33
C ALA A 259 -25.90 1.88 25.54
N GLY A 260 -27.03 1.72 26.24
CA GLY A 260 -28.34 1.50 25.61
C GLY A 260 -29.10 2.79 25.27
N ASP A 261 -28.74 3.91 25.89
CA ASP A 261 -29.25 5.26 25.58
C ASP A 261 -28.68 5.82 24.27
#